data_AF-A0A831M5B1-F1
#
_entry.id   AF-A0A831M5B1-F1
#
_cell.length_a   1.000
_cell.length_b   1.000
_cell.length_c   1.000
_cell.angle_alpha   90.00
_cell.angle_beta   90.00
_cell.angle_gamma   90.00
#
_symmetry.space_group_name_H-M   'P 1'
#
loop_
_entity.id
_entity.type
_entity.pdbx_description
1 polymer ?
#
loop_
_entity_poly.entity_id
_entity_poly.type
_entity_poly.pdbx_seq_one_letter_code
_entity_poly.pdbx_strand_id
1 'polypeptide(L)'
;DRLNGVLRDRLNCLTRKTHAFAKRVCLWDAAVVLCVFESNWLRSHRCLRERVDGLSDGRRYRRRSPAMAIGLTDHIWSWEEFLTYRHYHYQKG
;
A
#
# COMPACT_ATOMS: atom_id res chain seq x y z
N ASP A 1 -15.29 10.96 2.39
CA ASP A 1 -13.83 10.72 2.30
C ASP A 1 -13.29 9.67 3.27
N ARG A 2 -13.17 8.42 2.84
CA ARG A 2 -12.54 7.35 3.65
C ARG A 2 -11.00 7.45 3.66
N LEU A 3 -10.41 7.81 2.52
CA LEU A 3 -8.95 7.88 2.36
C LEU A 3 -8.33 8.94 3.27
N ASN A 4 -8.90 10.15 3.32
CA ASN A 4 -8.41 11.23 4.17
C ASN A 4 -8.42 10.87 5.66
N GLY A 5 -9.43 10.12 6.11
CA GLY A 5 -9.49 9.62 7.49
C GLY A 5 -8.37 8.62 7.77
N VAL A 6 -8.17 7.64 6.89
CA VAL A 6 -7.09 6.64 7.01
C VAL A 6 -5.72 7.30 6.99
N LEU A 7 -5.50 8.27 6.12
CA LEU A 7 -4.22 8.98 6.04
C LEU A 7 -3.94 9.76 7.33
N ARG A 8 -4.91 10.48 7.88
CA ARG A 8 -4.74 11.23 9.14
C ARG A 8 -4.57 10.32 10.36
N ASP A 9 -5.21 9.16 10.36
CA ASP A 9 -5.04 8.13 11.40
C ASP A 9 -3.62 7.54 11.38
N ARG A 10 -3.08 7.27 10.18
CA ARG A 10 -1.79 6.58 10.02
C ARG A 10 -0.58 7.50 9.98
N LEU A 11 -0.75 8.73 9.52
CA LEU A 11 0.35 9.67 9.29
C LEU A 11 0.26 10.84 10.26
N ASN A 12 1.00 10.75 11.37
CA ASN A 12 1.07 11.81 12.39
C ASN A 12 1.51 13.17 11.82
N CYS A 13 2.29 13.18 10.73
CA CYS A 13 2.63 14.42 10.05
C CYS A 13 1.37 15.18 9.62
N LEU A 14 0.32 14.50 9.13
CA LEU A 14 -0.94 15.08 8.62
C LEU A 14 -1.83 15.69 9.71
N THR A 15 -1.56 15.41 10.98
CA THR A 15 -2.41 15.83 12.10
C THR A 15 -1.70 16.73 13.10
N ARG A 16 -0.37 16.65 13.24
CA ARG A 16 0.40 17.39 14.25
C ARG A 16 1.60 18.14 13.66
N LYS A 17 1.74 19.41 14.02
CA LYS A 17 2.88 20.28 13.65
C LYS A 17 4.05 20.22 14.63
N THR A 18 4.25 19.07 15.29
CA THR A 18 5.30 18.88 16.31
C THR A 18 6.47 18.07 15.72
N HIS A 19 7.17 17.24 16.49
CA HIS A 19 8.34 16.49 16.02
C HIS A 19 8.06 15.57 14.81
N ALA A 20 6.83 15.10 14.64
CA ALA A 20 6.44 14.24 13.53
C ALA A 20 6.10 15.01 12.24
N PHE A 21 6.20 16.34 12.22
CA PHE A 21 5.84 17.15 11.06
C PHE A 21 6.85 17.01 9.91
N ALA A 22 6.35 16.78 8.69
CA ALA A 22 7.17 16.79 7.50
C ALA A 22 7.50 18.24 7.08
N LYS A 23 8.76 18.65 7.25
CA LYS A 23 9.22 20.02 6.97
C LYS A 23 9.47 20.32 5.49
N ARG A 24 9.43 19.30 4.62
CA ARG A 24 9.64 19.42 3.18
C ARG A 24 8.49 18.75 2.46
N VAL A 25 8.02 19.35 1.36
CA VAL A 25 6.92 18.81 0.53
C VAL A 25 7.23 17.38 0.06
N CYS A 26 8.47 17.12 -0.39
CA CYS A 26 8.86 15.77 -0.81
C CYS A 26 8.71 14.69 0.27
N LEU A 27 8.81 15.04 1.56
CA LEU A 27 8.60 14.10 2.66
C LEU A 27 7.10 13.81 2.87
N TRP A 28 6.24 14.78 2.59
CA TRP A 28 4.80 14.56 2.55
C TRP A 28 4.41 13.61 1.45
N ASP A 29 4.88 13.88 0.24
CA ASP A 29 4.60 13.04 -0.93
C ASP A 29 5.05 11.61 -0.67
N ALA A 30 6.28 11.42 -0.17
CA ALA A 30 6.78 10.11 0.19
C ALA A 30 5.90 9.41 1.25
N ALA A 31 5.52 10.09 2.32
CA ALA A 31 4.69 9.50 3.38
C ALA A 31 3.30 9.07 2.87
N VAL A 32 2.66 9.91 2.05
CA VAL A 32 1.36 9.62 1.45
C VAL A 32 1.47 8.46 0.46
N VAL A 33 2.45 8.51 -0.45
CA VAL A 33 2.71 7.45 -1.44
C VAL A 33 2.94 6.11 -0.74
N LEU A 34 3.78 6.08 0.29
CA LEU A 34 4.04 4.86 1.06
C LEU A 34 2.77 4.31 1.73
N CYS A 35 1.95 5.17 2.35
CA CYS A 35 0.72 4.73 3.00
C CYS A 35 -0.31 4.20 2.00
N VAL A 36 -0.46 4.87 0.85
CA VAL A 36 -1.40 4.45 -0.21
C VAL A 36 -0.92 3.15 -0.85
N PHE A 37 0.37 3.05 -1.17
CA PHE A 37 0.97 1.86 -1.76
C PHE A 37 0.79 0.64 -0.85
N GLU A 38 1.14 0.79 0.43
CA GLU A 38 0.99 -0.29 1.41
C GLU A 38 -0.45 -0.81 1.48
N SER A 39 -1.44 0.09 1.52
CA SER A 39 -2.85 -0.29 1.66
C SER A 39 -3.42 -1.04 0.45
N ASN A 40 -2.85 -0.81 -0.74
CA ASN A 40 -3.36 -1.29 -2.03
C ASN A 40 -2.56 -2.47 -2.61
N TRP A 41 -1.25 -2.53 -2.37
CA TRP A 41 -0.36 -3.57 -2.92
C TRP A 41 0.05 -4.62 -1.88
N LEU A 42 0.34 -4.20 -0.64
CA LEU A 42 0.88 -5.09 0.40
C LEU A 42 -0.21 -5.73 1.28
N ARG A 43 -1.36 -5.07 1.44
CA ARG A 43 -2.45 -5.59 2.28
C ARG A 43 -3.51 -6.33 1.48
N SER A 44 -3.78 -7.57 1.87
CA SER A 44 -4.98 -8.29 1.42
C SER A 44 -6.23 -7.81 2.14
N HIS A 45 -7.36 -7.71 1.43
CA HIS A 45 -8.64 -7.30 2.04
C HIS A 45 -9.64 -8.45 2.04
N ARG A 46 -10.33 -8.63 3.16
CA ARG A 46 -11.28 -9.73 3.38
C ARG A 46 -12.39 -9.78 2.31
N CYS A 47 -12.88 -8.63 1.89
CA CYS A 47 -13.97 -8.48 0.92
C CYS A 47 -13.53 -8.77 -0.54
N LEU A 48 -12.22 -8.79 -0.81
CA LEU A 48 -11.67 -9.03 -2.15
C LEU A 48 -11.20 -10.47 -2.33
N ARG A 49 -11.31 -11.32 -1.29
CA ARG A 49 -10.85 -12.70 -1.35
C ARG A 49 -11.72 -13.51 -2.30
N GLU A 50 -11.06 -14.35 -3.08
CA GLU A 50 -11.72 -15.22 -4.05
C GLU A 50 -11.86 -16.62 -3.48
N ARG A 51 -13.01 -17.24 -3.70
CA ARG A 51 -13.21 -18.64 -3.37
C ARG A 51 -12.44 -19.49 -4.38
N VAL A 52 -11.60 -20.39 -3.90
CA VAL A 52 -10.80 -21.29 -4.73
C VAL A 52 -10.89 -22.67 -4.12
N ASP A 53 -11.26 -23.65 -4.94
CA ASP A 53 -11.28 -25.05 -4.55
C ASP A 53 -9.89 -25.67 -4.76
N GLY A 54 -9.48 -26.59 -3.88
CA GLY A 54 -8.23 -27.34 -4.05
C GLY A 54 -6.93 -26.59 -3.73
N LEU A 55 -6.96 -25.54 -2.90
CA LEU A 55 -5.71 -24.99 -2.35
C LEU A 55 -4.98 -26.07 -1.53
N SER A 56 -3.66 -26.16 -1.71
CA SER A 56 -2.81 -27.22 -1.15
C SER A 56 -2.82 -27.32 0.37
N ASP A 57 -3.30 -26.28 1.06
CA ASP A 57 -3.41 -26.23 2.52
C ASP A 57 -4.86 -26.26 3.03
N GLY A 58 -5.81 -26.70 2.20
CA GLY A 58 -7.22 -26.84 2.58
C GLY A 58 -7.97 -25.51 2.75
N ARG A 59 -7.34 -24.38 2.45
CA ARG A 59 -8.02 -23.07 2.46
C ARG A 59 -9.07 -23.01 1.35
N ARG A 60 -10.19 -22.34 1.64
CA ARG A 60 -11.27 -22.09 0.67
C ARG A 60 -11.15 -20.75 -0.05
N TYR A 61 -10.27 -19.87 0.43
CA TYR A 61 -10.16 -18.50 -0.04
C TYR A 61 -8.73 -18.10 -0.32
N ARG A 62 -8.47 -17.58 -1.52
CA ARG A 62 -7.20 -16.93 -1.87
C ARG A 62 -7.23 -15.47 -1.42
N ARG A 63 -6.14 -15.02 -0.80
CA ARG A 63 -5.97 -13.61 -0.40
C ARG A 63 -5.76 -12.75 -1.65
N ARG A 64 -6.35 -11.56 -1.67
CA ARG A 64 -6.25 -10.60 -2.79
C ARG A 64 -6.11 -9.18 -2.24
N SER A 65 -5.20 -8.39 -2.81
CA SER A 65 -5.08 -6.96 -2.57
C SER A 65 -5.93 -6.15 -3.57
N PRO A 66 -6.21 -4.86 -3.32
CA PRO A 66 -6.90 -3.99 -4.27
C PRO A 66 -6.18 -3.94 -5.62
N ALA A 67 -4.85 -3.84 -5.63
CA ALA A 67 -4.07 -3.84 -6.87
C ALA A 67 -4.25 -5.15 -7.66
N MET A 68 -4.33 -6.29 -6.96
CA MET A 68 -4.71 -7.56 -7.60
C MET A 68 -6.16 -7.56 -8.09
N ALA A 69 -7.08 -6.94 -7.34
CA ALA A 69 -8.51 -6.88 -7.67
C ALA A 69 -8.77 -6.24 -9.04
N ILE A 70 -7.99 -5.22 -9.38
CA ILE A 70 -8.07 -4.48 -10.65
C ILE A 70 -7.04 -4.94 -11.69
N GLY A 71 -6.26 -6.00 -11.41
CA GLY A 71 -5.33 -6.59 -12.38
C GLY A 71 -4.00 -5.85 -12.57
N LEU A 72 -3.59 -4.97 -11.65
CA LEU A 72 -2.29 -4.29 -11.71
C LEU A 72 -1.12 -5.19 -11.30
N THR A 73 -1.39 -6.28 -10.57
CA THR A 73 -0.41 -7.27 -10.10
C THR A 73 -1.11 -8.60 -9.87
N ASP A 74 -0.37 -9.70 -9.90
CA ASP A 74 -0.86 -11.06 -9.68
C ASP A 74 -0.52 -11.62 -8.28
N HIS A 75 0.25 -10.87 -7.49
CA HIS A 75 0.64 -11.22 -6.14
C HIS A 75 0.50 -10.04 -5.17
N ILE A 76 0.50 -10.37 -3.87
CA ILE A 76 0.62 -9.40 -2.79
C ILE A 76 2.10 -9.05 -2.66
N TRP A 77 2.43 -7.78 -2.81
CA TRP A 77 3.80 -7.31 -2.70
C TRP A 77 4.26 -7.33 -1.24
N SER A 78 5.56 -7.42 -1.04
CA SER A 78 6.27 -7.16 0.20
C SER A 78 6.92 -5.77 0.19
N TRP A 79 7.36 -5.32 1.37
CA TRP A 79 8.16 -4.10 1.46
C TRP A 79 9.52 -4.25 0.76
N GLU A 80 10.13 -5.42 0.82
CA GLU A 80 11.41 -5.70 0.16
C GLU A 80 11.27 -5.58 -1.35
N GLU A 81 10.28 -6.25 -1.95
CA GLU A 81 9.99 -6.15 -3.39
C GLU A 81 9.74 -4.69 -3.80
N PHE A 82 8.95 -3.94 -3.03
CA PHE A 82 8.66 -2.55 -3.34
C PHE A 82 9.91 -1.65 -3.29
N LEU A 83 10.70 -1.76 -2.22
CA LEU A 83 11.86 -0.88 -2.01
C LEU A 83 13.07 -1.24 -2.89
N THR A 84 13.14 -2.48 -3.37
CA THR A 84 14.20 -2.96 -4.26
C THR A 84 13.77 -3.03 -5.72
N TYR A 85 12.49 -2.76 -6.03
CA TYR A 85 12.01 -2.71 -7.40
C TYR A 85 12.82 -1.70 -8.20
N ARG A 86 13.31 -2.10 -9.37
CA ARG A 86 14.10 -1.23 -10.24
C ARG A 86 13.25 -0.07 -10.71
N HIS A 87 13.31 1.04 -10.00
CA HIS A 87 12.84 2.32 -10.51
C HIS A 87 13.88 2.81 -11.51
N TYR A 88 13.48 2.98 -12.78
CA TYR A 88 14.30 3.78 -13.69
C TYR A 88 14.42 5.17 -13.08
N HIS A 89 15.67 5.59 -12.84
CA HIS A 89 16.01 6.81 -12.12
C HIS A 89 15.15 7.99 -12.57
N TYR A 90 14.44 8.61 -11.62
CA TYR A 90 13.78 9.88 -11.83
C TYR A 90 14.85 10.90 -12.22
N GLN A 91 15.00 11.21 -13.52
CA GLN A 91 15.82 12.33 -13.95
C GLN A 91 15.15 13.59 -13.45
N LYS A 92 15.74 14.16 -12.41
CA LYS A 92 15.34 15.44 -11.84
C LYS A 92 15.70 16.52 -12.86
N GLY A 93 14.69 17.05 -13.55
CA GLY A 93 14.76 18.34 -14.24
C GLY A 93 14.76 19.49 -13.24
#